data_AF-A0A2N2LXW1-F1
#
_entry.id   AF-A0A2N2LXW1-F1
#
_cell.length_a   1.000
_cell.length_b   1.000
_cell.length_c   1.000
_cell.angle_alpha   90.00
_cell.angle_beta   90.00
_cell.angle_gamma   90.00
#
_symmetry.space_group_name_H-M   'P 1'
#
loop_
_entity.id
_entity.type
_entity.pdbx_description
1 polymer ?
#
loop_
_entity_poly.entity_id
_entity_poly.type
_entity_poly.pdbx_seq_one_letter_code
_entity_poly.pdbx_strand_id
1 'polypeptide(L)' 'MLIQVIRSDNQYDYIQDYILDSLIETKKIVKFKRSTGWVTIGTHQTRAHKRRANS' A
#
# COMPACT_ATOMS: atom_id res chain seq x y z
N MET A 1 -8.43 8.88 -8.13
CA MET A 1 -8.18 7.64 -8.91
C MET A 1 -8.61 6.41 -8.09
N LEU A 2 -9.01 5.31 -8.72
CA LEU A 2 -9.24 4.05 -8.00
C LEU A 2 -7.92 3.31 -7.73
N ILE A 3 -7.71 2.90 -6.48
CA ILE A 3 -6.55 2.16 -6.03
C ILE A 3 -7.01 0.76 -5.60
N GLN A 4 -6.32 -0.26 -6.11
CA GLN A 4 -6.56 -1.63 -5.69
C GLN A 4 -5.89 -1.89 -4.33
N VAL A 5 -6.64 -2.49 -3.41
CA VAL A 5 -6.19 -2.80 -2.06
C VAL A 5 -6.44 -4.26 -1.73
N ILE A 6 -5.70 -4.77 -0.74
CA ILE A 6 -5.93 -6.07 -0.12
C ILE A 6 -6.30 -5.81 1.34
N ARG A 7 -7.45 -6.34 1.75
CA ARG A 7 -7.95 -6.30 3.12
C ARG A 7 -7.32 -7.43 3.96
N SER A 8 -7.49 -7.36 5.28
CA SER A 8 -6.91 -8.35 6.21
C SER A 8 -7.42 -9.78 6.00
N ASP A 9 -8.58 -9.94 5.39
CA ASP A 9 -9.19 -11.20 4.97
C ASP A 9 -8.70 -11.68 3.59
N ASN A 10 -7.64 -11.06 3.06
CA ASN A 10 -7.06 -11.35 1.75
C ASN A 10 -8.03 -11.09 0.58
N GLN A 11 -9.10 -10.32 0.79
CA GLN A 11 -9.98 -9.88 -0.29
C GLN A 11 -9.40 -8.65 -1.00
N TYR A 12 -9.59 -8.64 -2.33
CA TYR A 12 -9.23 -7.52 -3.18
C TYR A 12 -10.39 -6.54 -3.26
N ASP A 13 -10.08 -5.25 -3.15
CA ASP A 13 -11.08 -4.18 -3.23
C ASP A 13 -10.53 -2.98 -3.99
N TYR A 14 -11.40 -2.11 -4.48
CA TYR A 14 -11.05 -0.86 -5.14
C TYR A 14 -11.61 0.31 -4.36
N ILE A 15 -10.73 1.20 -3.91
CA ILE A 15 -11.09 2.38 -3.14
C ILE A 15 -10.68 3.64 -3.89
N GLN A 16 -11.29 4.77 -3.54
CA GLN A 16 -10.81 6.06 -4.02
C GLN A 16 -9.52 6.44 -3.29
N ASP A 17 -8.59 7.03 -4.02
CA ASP A 17 -7.25 7.42 -3.56
C ASP A 17 -7.27 8.31 -2.32
N TYR A 18 -8.20 9.27 -2.21
CA TYR A 18 -8.28 10.13 -1.03
C TYR A 18 -8.75 9.39 0.24
N ILE A 19 -9.39 8.23 0.11
CA ILE A 19 -9.83 7.40 1.26
C ILE A 19 -8.71 6.45 1.72
N LEU A 20 -7.68 6.24 0.89
CA LEU A 20 -6.57 5.34 1.18
C LEU A 20 -5.91 5.68 2.51
N ASP A 21 -5.61 6.96 2.76
CA ASP A 21 -4.92 7.40 3.98
C ASP A 21 -5.74 7.10 5.23
N SER A 22 -7.05 7.33 5.17
CA SER A 22 -7.98 6.96 6.26
C SER A 22 -8.03 5.45 6.50
N LEU A 23 -7.97 4.64 5.43
CA LEU A 23 -7.95 3.18 5.55
C LEU A 23 -6.61 2.65 6.09
N ILE A 24 -5.51 3.34 5.82
CA ILE A 24 -4.20 3.07 6.42
C ILE A 24 -4.24 3.37 7.92
N GLU A 25 -4.71 4.56 8.31
CA GLU A 25 -4.83 4.97 9.72
C GLU A 25 -5.74 4.03 10.52
N THR A 26 -6.88 3.65 9.94
CA THR A 26 -7.84 2.73 10.57
C THR A 26 -7.42 1.26 10.47
N LYS A 27 -6.26 0.95 9.86
CA LYS A 27 -5.72 -0.42 9.69
C LYS A 27 -6.71 -1.39 9.03
N LYS A 28 -7.58 -0.89 8.14
CA LYS A 28 -8.60 -1.68 7.43
C LYS A 28 -8.05 -2.42 6.20
N ILE A 29 -6.87 -2.05 5.74
CA ILE A 29 -6.18 -2.66 4.60
C ILE A 29 -4.76 -3.08 5.00
N VAL A 30 -4.26 -4.13 4.36
CA VAL A 30 -2.90 -4.67 4.60
C VAL A 30 -1.96 -4.36 3.44
N LYS A 31 -2.46 -4.22 2.21
CA LYS A 31 -1.67 -3.83 1.03
C LYS A 31 -2.44 -2.93 0.10
N PHE A 32 -1.74 -2.10 -0.67
CA PHE A 32 -2.32 -1.29 -1.75
C PHE A 32 -1.39 -1.24 -2.96
N LYS A 33 -1.96 -1.08 -4.15
CA LYS A 33 -1.25 -1.04 -5.43
C LYS A 33 -0.92 0.40 -5.82
N ARG A 34 0.37 0.69 -6.01
CA ARG A 34 0.85 1.92 -6.67
C ARG A 34 1.41 1.61 -8.05
N SER A 35 1.73 2.65 -8.81
CA SER A 35 2.43 2.53 -10.09
C SER A 35 3.74 1.73 -9.98
N THR A 36 4.41 1.79 -8.83
CA THR A 36 5.67 1.08 -8.56
C THR A 36 5.48 -0.36 -8.07
N GLY A 37 4.25 -0.79 -7.78
CA GLY A 37 3.93 -2.13 -7.26
C GLY A 37 3.10 -2.13 -5.99
N TRP A 38 3.05 -3.28 -5.32
CA TRP A 38 2.29 -3.47 -4.09
C TRP A 38 3.07 -2.98 -2.87
N VAL A 39 2.45 -2.11 -2.08
CA VAL A 39 2.98 -1.59 -0.80
C VAL A 39 2.25 -2.29 0.34
N THR A 40 2.99 -2.80 1.33
CA THR A 40 2.44 -3.47 2.51
C THR A 40 2.44 -2.53 3.71
N ILE A 41 1.28 -2.40 4.36
CA ILE A 41 1.07 -1.57 5.56
C ILE A 41 1.45 -2.41 6.78
N GLY A 42 2.17 -1.82 7.74
CA GLY A 42 2.54 -2.49 8.99
C GLY A 42 3.87 -3.25 8.96
N THR A 43 4.42 -3.58 7.80
CA THR A 43 5.87 -3.83 7.70
C THR A 43 6.57 -2.50 7.74
N HIS A 44 7.56 -2.33 8.62
CA HIS A 44 8.43 -1.17 8.77
C HIS A 44 9.25 -0.90 7.48
N GLN A 45 8.58 -0.57 6.38
CA GLN A 45 9.18 -0.07 5.15
C GLN A 45 9.24 1.45 5.23
N THR A 46 9.86 1.93 6.30
CA THR A 46 10.28 3.31 6.49
C THR A 46 11.35 3.56 5.43
N ARG A 47 10.94 3.95 4.22
CA ARG A 47 11.80 4.50 3.16
C ARG A 47 13.16 3.81 3.09
N ALA A 48 13.21 2.48 2.94
CA ALA A 48 14.46 1.84 2.54
C ALA A 48 14.67 2.21 1.07
N HIS A 49 15.31 3.36 0.87
CA HIS A 49 15.98 3.76 -0.35
C HIS A 49 16.85 2.58 -0.77
N LYS A 50 16.31 1.64 -1.55
CA LYS A 50 17.14 0.77 -2.37
C LYS A 50 17.61 1.64 -3.53
N ARG A 51 18.55 2.55 -3.22
CA ARG A 51 19.52 3.05 -4.19
C ARG A 51 20.17 1.78 -4.76
N ARG A 52 19.68 1.33 -5.91
CA ARG A 52 20.52 0.59 -6.85
C ARG A 52 21.59 1.58 -7.30
N ALA A 53 22.65 1.71 -6.49
CA ALA A 53 23.94 2.04 -7.02
C ALA A 53 24.45 0.72 -7.62
N ASN A 54 24.34 0.59 -8.94
CA ASN A 54 25.08 -0.44 -9.65
C ASN A 54 26.42 0.18 -10.00
N SER A 55 27.46 -0.46 -9.47
CA SER A 55 28.88 -0.28 -9.75
C SER A 55 29.22 -0.53 -11.22
#